data_AF-A0A660WHI0-F1
#
_entry.id   AF-A0A660WHI0-F1
#
_cell.length_a   1.000
_cell.length_b   1.000
_cell.length_c   1.000
_cell.angle_alpha   90.00
_cell.angle_beta   90.00
_cell.angle_gamma   90.00
#
_symmetry.space_group_name_H-M   'P 1'
#
loop_
_entity.id
_entity.type
_entity.pdbx_description
1 polymer ?
#
loop_
_entity_poly.entity_id
_entity_poly.type
_entity_poly.pdbx_seq_one_letter_code
_entity_poly.pdbx_strand_id
1 'polypeptide(L)'
;MSKRSVAKAFVWLALPLVTIGVMIFYVFEALERIPEVAYVLAPLVILTCVYAVALSMVIQRLVARVETLLGEKKTTRRIEKDLVTRYEDLQNQIELLSAMRNVSHVVNDAVEFGSILAEVTRIVSDVTGANEITIFLMKEHTRKLQAAVHRRGEVVLFDEDIKRLRIDKRHVYQSLQHRTVFRYKRTNHVNFTIPLIADQESLGVLMATVPLAGEVEEVAGKMEHSEATLVSLAKHISLAIKTPILYNRAVVDGLTGLYTKRHFQHQLTHYFNASRRLDKPLSLVMMDIDD
;
A
#
# COMPACT_ATOMS: atom_id res chain seq x y z
N MET A 1 -10.32 36.93 19.11
CA MET A 1 -8.97 37.12 19.69
C MET A 1 -8.97 36.61 21.11
N SER A 2 -8.13 35.64 21.47
CA SER A 2 -8.10 35.12 22.85
C SER A 2 -7.45 36.15 23.78
N LYS A 3 -7.89 36.22 25.05
CA LYS A 3 -7.31 37.12 26.07
C LYS A 3 -5.77 37.04 26.18
N ARG A 4 -5.17 35.91 25.78
CA ARG A 4 -3.71 35.72 25.75
C ARG A 4 -3.00 36.46 24.61
N SER A 5 -3.65 36.74 23.47
CA SER A 5 -3.00 37.48 22.37
C SER A 5 -2.91 38.97 22.68
N VAL A 6 -3.91 39.53 23.37
CA VAL A 6 -3.94 40.94 23.79
C VAL A 6 -2.89 41.21 24.87
N ALA A 7 -2.76 40.32 25.85
CA ALA A 7 -1.73 40.43 26.90
C ALA A 7 -0.30 40.35 26.33
N LYS A 8 -0.05 39.47 25.35
CA LYS A 8 1.26 39.38 24.68
C LYS A 8 1.57 40.63 23.86
N ALA A 9 0.60 41.17 23.13
CA ALA A 9 0.78 42.41 22.37
C ALA A 9 1.14 43.58 23.28
N PHE A 10 0.53 43.67 24.47
CA PHE A 10 0.83 44.71 25.45
C PHE A 10 2.27 44.62 25.99
N VAL A 11 2.76 43.41 26.29
CA VAL A 11 4.14 43.20 26.76
C VAL A 11 5.17 43.53 25.67
N TRP A 12 4.91 43.15 24.41
CA TRP A 12 5.82 43.43 23.29
C TRP A 12 5.86 44.92 22.89
N LEU A 13 4.80 45.69 23.16
CA LEU A 13 4.77 47.14 22.98
C LEU A 13 5.36 47.91 24.15
N ALA A 14 5.22 47.40 25.38
CA ALA A 14 5.73 48.07 26.58
C ALA A 14 7.26 48.11 26.65
N LEU A 15 7.94 47.05 26.20
CA LEU A 15 9.40 46.95 26.26
C LEU A 15 10.13 48.08 25.49
N PRO A 16 9.82 48.37 24.20
CA PRO A 16 10.44 49.49 23.49
C PRO A 16 10.07 50.84 24.11
N LEU A 17 8.82 51.02 24.56
CA LEU A 17 8.38 52.25 25.22
C LEU A 17 9.16 52.55 26.52
N VAL A 18 9.43 51.54 27.33
CA VAL A 18 10.25 51.68 28.54
C VAL A 18 11.70 52.00 28.18
N THR A 19 12.29 51.33 27.17
CA THR A 19 13.66 51.65 26.74
C THR A 19 13.78 53.07 26.17
N ILE A 20 12.76 53.55 25.46
CA ILE A 20 12.70 54.92 24.94
C ILE A 20 12.60 55.91 26.10
N GLY A 21 11.75 55.65 27.10
CA GLY A 21 11.60 56.52 28.27
C GLY A 21 12.88 56.64 29.10
N VAL A 22 13.59 55.53 29.32
CA VAL A 22 14.88 55.52 30.03
C VAL A 22 15.94 56.28 29.24
N MET A 23 16.02 56.10 27.92
CA MET A 23 16.99 56.82 27.07
C MET A 23 16.71 58.32 27.03
N ILE A 24 15.44 58.75 26.94
CA ILE A 24 15.06 60.17 26.98
C ILE A 24 15.45 60.81 28.31
N PHE A 25 15.25 60.10 29.43
CA PHE A 25 15.65 60.58 30.76
C PHE A 25 17.16 60.84 30.86
N TYR A 26 17.99 59.89 30.42
CA TYR A 26 19.45 60.06 30.44
C TYR A 26 19.94 61.16 29.50
N VAL A 27 19.28 61.37 28.35
CA VAL A 27 19.60 62.49 27.44
C VAL A 27 19.24 63.83 28.07
N PHE A 28 18.11 63.92 28.77
CA PHE A 28 17.68 65.14 29.45
C PHE A 28 18.65 65.53 30.58
N GLU A 29 19.08 64.54 31.38
CA GLU A 29 20.07 64.74 32.45
C GLU A 29 21.45 65.13 31.91
N ALA A 30 21.85 64.59 30.74
CA ALA A 30 23.08 64.99 30.06
C ALA A 30 23.00 66.41 29.47
N LEU A 31 21.82 66.85 29.02
CA LEU A 31 21.55 68.17 28.46
C LEU A 31 21.83 69.30 29.47
N GLU A 32 21.52 69.07 30.75
CA GLU A 32 21.77 70.03 31.84
C GLU A 32 23.26 70.15 32.19
N ARG A 33 24.07 69.11 31.92
CA ARG A 33 25.49 69.10 32.30
C ARG A 33 26.44 69.57 31.20
N ILE A 34 26.25 69.14 29.94
CA ILE A 34 27.19 69.45 28.83
C ILE A 34 26.44 69.58 27.49
N PRO A 35 26.13 70.80 27.01
CA PRO A 35 25.27 71.02 25.86
C PRO A 35 25.87 70.60 24.50
N GLU A 36 27.20 70.57 24.36
CA GLU A 36 27.86 70.16 23.11
C GLU A 36 27.67 68.67 22.78
N VAL A 37 27.54 67.82 23.81
CA VAL A 37 27.36 66.36 23.65
C VAL A 37 25.94 66.01 23.18
N ALA A 38 24.97 66.91 23.41
CA ALA A 38 23.57 66.71 23.03
C ALA A 38 23.37 66.54 21.52
N TYR A 39 24.09 67.32 20.71
CA TYR A 39 23.99 67.27 19.24
C TYR A 39 24.44 65.92 18.65
N VAL A 40 25.33 65.20 19.35
CA VAL A 40 25.82 63.88 18.92
C VAL A 40 24.96 62.75 19.47
N LEU A 41 24.43 62.88 20.69
CA LEU A 41 23.60 61.85 21.33
C LEU A 41 22.19 61.77 20.74
N ALA A 42 21.57 62.90 20.39
CA ALA A 42 20.21 62.94 19.84
C ALA A 42 20.02 62.03 18.60
N PRO A 43 20.87 62.08 17.55
CA PRO A 43 20.72 61.19 16.39
C PRO A 43 20.96 59.72 16.71
N LEU A 44 21.85 59.41 17.67
CA LEU A 44 22.09 58.03 18.13
C LEU A 44 20.84 57.44 18.80
N VAL A 45 20.16 58.24 19.64
CA VAL A 45 18.91 57.83 20.30
C VAL A 45 17.79 57.62 19.28
N ILE A 46 17.67 58.51 18.29
CA ILE A 46 16.68 58.33 17.20
C ILE A 46 16.97 57.04 16.43
N LEU A 47 18.23 56.76 16.10
CA LEU A 47 18.64 55.54 15.39
C LEU A 47 18.33 54.27 16.19
N THR A 48 18.58 54.25 17.50
CA THR A 48 18.27 53.10 18.35
C THR A 48 16.77 52.90 18.52
N CYS A 49 15.98 53.98 18.59
CA CYS A 49 14.52 53.91 18.61
C CYS A 49 13.98 53.31 17.30
N VAL A 50 14.47 53.77 16.15
CA VAL A 50 14.10 53.22 14.84
C VAL A 50 14.46 51.74 14.74
N TYR A 51 15.66 51.36 15.19
CA TYR A 51 16.11 49.96 15.20
C TYR A 51 15.22 49.09 16.11
N ALA A 52 14.87 49.57 17.31
CA ALA A 52 14.01 48.85 18.24
C ALA A 52 12.60 48.62 17.66
N VAL A 53 12.02 49.63 17.00
CA VAL A 53 10.72 49.51 16.31
C VAL A 53 10.81 48.52 15.15
N ALA A 54 11.86 48.61 14.33
CA ALA A 54 12.07 47.68 13.21
C ALA A 54 12.23 46.24 13.68
N LEU A 55 13.02 46.01 14.73
CA LEU A 55 13.22 44.69 15.34
C LEU A 55 11.89 44.14 15.90
N SER A 56 11.11 44.98 16.58
CA SER A 56 9.79 44.61 17.10
C SER A 56 8.84 44.19 15.97
N MET A 57 8.80 44.93 14.86
CA MET A 57 8.01 44.57 13.68
C MET A 57 8.43 43.23 13.07
N VAL A 58 9.75 42.96 12.97
CA VAL A 58 10.25 41.68 12.45
C VAL A 58 9.86 40.52 13.37
N ILE A 59 9.99 40.68 14.69
CA ILE A 59 9.60 39.67 15.67
C ILE A 59 8.10 39.38 15.58
N GLN A 60 7.26 40.42 15.48
CA GLN A 60 5.81 40.24 15.32
C GLN A 60 5.48 39.45 14.05
N ARG A 61 6.15 39.74 12.92
CA ARG A 61 5.98 38.98 11.67
C ARG A 61 6.41 37.51 11.82
N LEU A 62 7.53 37.25 12.50
CA LEU A 62 8.02 35.89 12.74
C LEU A 62 7.06 35.09 13.62
N VAL A 63 6.57 35.69 14.71
CA VAL A 63 5.60 35.04 15.61
C VAL A 63 4.30 34.74 14.86
N ALA A 64 3.78 35.69 14.10
CA ALA A 64 2.59 35.48 13.26
C ALA A 64 2.80 34.34 12.26
N ARG A 65 3.99 34.25 11.63
CA ARG A 65 4.33 33.17 10.69
C ARG A 65 4.41 31.80 11.36
N VAL A 66 4.95 31.73 12.57
CA VAL A 66 5.00 30.47 13.34
C VAL A 66 3.59 30.01 13.72
N GLU A 67 2.71 30.94 14.13
CA GLU A 67 1.32 30.62 14.42
C GLU A 67 0.56 30.09 13.20
N THR A 68 0.77 30.68 12.01
CA THR A 68 0.16 30.18 10.77
C THR A 68 0.65 28.77 10.42
N LEU A 69 1.96 28.52 10.51
CA LEU A 69 2.54 27.20 10.20
C LEU A 69 2.08 26.11 11.19
N LEU A 70 1.91 26.46 12.46
CA LEU A 70 1.34 25.54 13.46
C LEU A 70 -0.13 25.24 13.18
N GLY A 71 -0.89 26.21 12.65
CA GLY A 71 -2.24 26.02 12.17
C GLY A 71 -2.30 25.05 10.98
N GLU A 72 -1.49 25.29 9.95
CA GLU A 72 -1.38 24.44 8.76
C GLU A 72 -1.02 22.99 9.15
N LYS A 73 0.00 22.80 10.00
CA LYS A 73 0.40 21.46 10.45
C LYS A 73 -0.70 20.72 11.20
N LYS A 74 -1.54 21.43 11.96
CA LYS A 74 -2.72 20.83 12.62
C LYS A 74 -3.79 20.43 11.61
N THR A 75 -4.02 21.24 10.57
CA THR A 75 -4.97 20.88 9.50
C THR A 75 -4.48 19.67 8.70
N THR A 76 -3.20 19.61 8.35
CA THR A 76 -2.62 18.44 7.65
C THR A 76 -2.75 17.18 8.48
N ARG A 77 -2.46 17.23 9.78
CA ARG A 77 -2.64 16.07 10.69
C ARG A 77 -4.10 15.64 10.84
N ARG A 78 -5.06 16.56 10.73
CA ARG A 78 -6.48 16.20 10.71
C ARG A 78 -6.85 15.48 9.41
N ILE A 79 -6.42 16.01 8.27
CA ILE A 79 -6.62 15.40 6.96
C ILE A 79 -6.01 13.99 6.92
N GLU A 80 -4.80 13.83 7.45
CA GLU A 80 -4.11 12.53 7.54
C GLU A 80 -4.93 11.52 8.36
N LYS A 81 -5.46 11.93 9.52
CA LYS A 81 -6.33 11.06 10.32
C LYS A 81 -7.64 10.71 9.61
N ASP A 82 -8.30 11.69 9.02
CA ASP A 82 -9.53 11.46 8.25
C ASP A 82 -9.29 10.52 7.06
N LEU A 83 -8.13 10.63 6.41
CA LEU A 83 -7.74 9.77 5.31
C LEU A 83 -7.54 8.32 5.78
N VAL A 84 -6.91 8.11 6.94
CA VAL A 84 -6.76 6.78 7.55
C VAL A 84 -8.12 6.17 7.87
N THR A 85 -9.02 6.92 8.49
CA THR A 85 -10.38 6.43 8.79
C THR A 85 -11.16 6.11 7.51
N ARG A 86 -11.09 6.95 6.48
CA ARG A 86 -11.71 6.65 5.17
C ARG A 86 -11.12 5.42 4.51
N TYR A 87 -9.82 5.19 4.68
CA TYR A 87 -9.15 4.00 4.17
C TYR A 87 -9.64 2.74 4.89
N GLU A 88 -9.80 2.79 6.21
CA GLU A 88 -10.39 1.71 7.01
C GLU A 88 -11.85 1.44 6.59
N ASP A 89 -12.66 2.48 6.40
CA ASP A 89 -14.04 2.33 5.92
C ASP A 89 -14.09 1.73 4.50
N LEU A 90 -13.19 2.16 3.62
CA LEU A 90 -13.10 1.61 2.26
C LEU A 90 -12.67 0.14 2.29
N GLN A 91 -11.75 -0.24 3.18
CA GLN A 91 -11.39 -1.64 3.40
C GLN A 91 -12.58 -2.46 3.91
N ASN A 92 -13.32 -1.96 4.89
CA ASN A 92 -14.52 -2.62 5.40
C ASN A 92 -15.58 -2.79 4.29
N GLN A 93 -15.73 -1.80 3.40
CA GLN A 93 -16.60 -1.91 2.23
C GLN A 93 -16.10 -2.95 1.23
N ILE A 94 -14.78 -3.03 0.99
CA ILE A 94 -14.19 -4.06 0.12
C ILE A 94 -14.37 -5.46 0.72
N GLU A 95 -14.21 -5.62 2.03
CA GLU A 95 -14.44 -6.88 2.73
C GLU A 95 -15.91 -7.29 2.67
N LEU A 96 -16.83 -6.35 2.90
CA LEU A 96 -18.26 -6.58 2.78
C LEU A 96 -18.64 -6.93 1.34
N LEU A 97 -18.12 -6.20 0.35
CA LEU A 97 -18.35 -6.47 -1.07
C LEU A 97 -17.73 -7.82 -1.48
N SER A 98 -16.60 -8.20 -0.91
CA SER A 98 -16.00 -9.52 -1.12
C SER A 98 -16.87 -10.62 -0.50
N ALA A 99 -17.37 -10.41 0.71
CA ALA A 99 -18.31 -11.32 1.35
C ALA A 99 -19.63 -11.42 0.56
N MET A 100 -20.16 -10.31 0.05
CA MET A 100 -21.37 -10.28 -0.80
C MET A 100 -21.13 -10.88 -2.19
N ARG A 101 -19.92 -10.69 -2.76
CA ARG A 101 -19.48 -11.37 -3.98
C ARG A 101 -19.40 -12.88 -3.77
N ASN A 102 -18.89 -13.33 -2.61
CA ASN A 102 -18.88 -14.75 -2.23
C ASN A 102 -20.30 -15.33 -2.07
N VAL A 103 -21.29 -14.52 -1.66
CA VAL A 103 -22.70 -14.92 -1.63
C VAL A 103 -23.31 -14.97 -3.03
N SER A 104 -22.78 -14.18 -3.97
CA SER A 104 -23.28 -14.09 -5.36
C SER A 104 -22.67 -15.14 -6.30
N HIS A 105 -21.55 -15.77 -5.93
CA HIS A 105 -20.92 -16.86 -6.68
C HIS A 105 -21.04 -18.20 -5.94
N VAL A 106 -22.26 -18.71 -5.80
CA VAL A 106 -22.43 -20.16 -5.62
C VAL A 106 -22.38 -20.84 -6.99
N VAL A 107 -21.18 -20.83 -7.59
CA VAL A 107 -20.84 -21.68 -8.73
C VAL A 107 -19.36 -22.05 -8.61
N ASN A 108 -19.12 -23.25 -8.07
CA ASN A 108 -17.89 -24.05 -8.17
C ASN A 108 -16.60 -23.31 -7.77
N ASP A 109 -16.24 -23.35 -6.48
CA ASP A 109 -15.07 -22.68 -5.87
C ASP A 109 -13.75 -22.91 -6.63
N ALA A 110 -13.59 -24.05 -7.31
CA ALA A 110 -12.45 -24.33 -8.18
C ALA A 110 -12.42 -23.49 -9.48
N VAL A 111 -13.59 -23.19 -10.06
CA VAL A 111 -13.73 -22.36 -11.28
C VAL A 111 -13.46 -20.89 -10.97
N GLU A 112 -13.88 -20.39 -9.80
CA GLU A 112 -13.55 -19.03 -9.38
C GLU A 112 -12.05 -18.86 -9.10
N PHE A 113 -11.40 -19.83 -8.45
CA PHE A 113 -9.97 -19.74 -8.18
C PHE A 113 -9.12 -19.74 -9.46
N GLY A 114 -9.45 -20.60 -10.42
CA GLY A 114 -8.80 -20.58 -11.75
C GLY A 114 -9.00 -19.25 -12.47
N SER A 115 -10.20 -18.66 -12.38
CA SER A 115 -10.50 -17.36 -12.98
C SER A 115 -9.70 -16.21 -12.36
N ILE A 116 -9.54 -16.20 -11.03
CA ILE A 116 -8.69 -15.23 -10.32
C ILE A 116 -7.24 -15.34 -10.79
N LEU A 117 -6.71 -16.57 -10.88
CA LEU A 117 -5.34 -16.80 -11.34
C LEU A 117 -5.15 -16.39 -12.82
N ALA A 118 -6.13 -16.65 -13.68
CA ALA A 118 -6.12 -16.17 -15.06
C ALA A 118 -6.07 -14.65 -15.13
N GLU A 119 -6.88 -13.96 -14.33
CA GLU A 119 -6.96 -12.51 -14.32
C GLU A 119 -5.69 -11.86 -13.76
N VAL A 120 -5.14 -12.43 -12.68
CA VAL A 120 -3.85 -12.00 -12.13
C VAL A 120 -2.75 -12.09 -13.17
N THR A 121 -2.65 -13.22 -13.88
CA THR A 121 -1.62 -13.39 -14.92
C THR A 121 -1.84 -12.43 -16.11
N ARG A 122 -3.08 -12.04 -16.40
CA ARG A 122 -3.39 -10.99 -17.39
C ARG A 122 -2.81 -9.65 -16.97
N ILE A 123 -3.15 -9.19 -15.76
CA ILE A 123 -2.68 -7.91 -15.22
C ILE A 123 -1.16 -7.86 -15.19
N VAL A 124 -0.50 -8.95 -14.75
CA VAL A 124 0.96 -9.03 -14.75
C VAL A 124 1.51 -8.92 -16.17
N SER A 125 0.91 -9.59 -17.15
CA SER A 125 1.34 -9.51 -18.56
C SER A 125 1.19 -8.09 -19.10
N ASP A 126 0.03 -7.47 -18.89
CA ASP A 126 -0.31 -6.13 -19.39
C ASP A 126 0.62 -5.06 -18.82
N VAL A 127 0.93 -5.15 -17.52
CA VAL A 127 1.73 -4.14 -16.81
C VAL A 127 3.23 -4.30 -17.07
N THR A 128 3.71 -5.54 -17.19
CA THR A 128 5.16 -5.81 -17.24
C THR A 128 5.68 -6.16 -18.63
N GLY A 129 4.77 -6.40 -19.58
CA GLY A 129 5.09 -6.91 -20.91
C GLY A 129 5.59 -8.36 -20.90
N ALA A 130 5.36 -9.10 -19.81
CA ALA A 130 5.77 -10.50 -19.71
C ALA A 130 4.98 -11.37 -20.69
N ASN A 131 5.67 -12.20 -21.47
CA ASN A 131 5.08 -13.04 -22.49
C ASN A 131 4.69 -14.44 -21.97
N GLU A 132 5.33 -14.87 -20.89
CA GLU A 132 5.10 -16.16 -20.25
C GLU A 132 5.07 -15.95 -18.72
N ILE A 133 4.00 -16.41 -18.07
CA ILE A 133 3.80 -16.24 -16.64
C ILE A 133 3.31 -17.55 -16.05
N THR A 134 3.93 -18.00 -14.97
CA THR A 134 3.51 -19.19 -14.23
C THR A 134 3.40 -18.87 -12.75
N ILE A 135 2.29 -19.26 -12.13
CA ILE A 135 2.14 -19.19 -10.67
C ILE A 135 2.24 -20.62 -10.13
N PHE A 136 3.21 -20.83 -9.24
CA PHE A 136 3.36 -22.06 -8.48
C PHE A 136 2.75 -21.86 -7.10
N LEU A 137 1.90 -22.77 -6.67
CA LEU A 137 1.32 -22.77 -5.33
C LEU A 137 1.82 -23.98 -4.55
N MET A 138 1.95 -23.81 -3.24
CA MET A 138 2.39 -24.88 -2.36
C MET A 138 1.21 -25.76 -1.94
N LYS A 139 1.32 -27.08 -2.14
CA LYS A 139 0.36 -28.04 -1.59
C LYS A 139 0.62 -28.29 -0.11
N GLU A 140 -0.42 -28.21 0.73
CA GLU A 140 -0.34 -28.34 2.18
C GLU A 140 0.38 -29.60 2.66
N HIS A 141 -0.04 -30.78 2.21
CA HIS A 141 0.45 -32.05 2.77
C HIS A 141 1.85 -32.43 2.31
N THR A 142 2.31 -31.89 1.19
CA THR A 142 3.57 -32.32 0.57
C THR A 142 4.65 -31.25 0.59
N ARG A 143 4.28 -29.99 0.90
CA ARG A 143 5.12 -28.79 0.68
C ARG A 143 5.73 -28.73 -0.72
N LYS A 144 5.13 -29.44 -1.68
CA LYS A 144 5.58 -29.45 -3.07
C LYS A 144 4.93 -28.28 -3.79
N LEU A 145 5.72 -27.62 -4.63
CA LEU A 145 5.22 -26.59 -5.54
C LEU A 145 4.58 -27.25 -6.75
N GLN A 146 3.32 -26.92 -6.98
CA GLN A 146 2.57 -27.30 -8.17
C GLN A 146 2.27 -26.04 -8.98
N ALA A 147 2.46 -26.10 -10.30
CA ALA A 147 2.02 -25.02 -11.16
C ALA A 147 0.49 -25.00 -11.16
N ALA A 148 -0.09 -23.89 -10.73
CA ALA A 148 -1.53 -23.70 -10.63
C ALA A 148 -2.10 -23.05 -11.89
N VAL A 149 -1.36 -22.10 -12.47
CA VAL A 149 -1.72 -21.48 -13.75
C VAL A 149 -0.46 -21.22 -14.56
N HIS A 150 -0.60 -21.34 -15.87
CA HIS A 150 0.40 -20.95 -16.85
C HIS A 150 -0.26 -20.12 -17.95
N ARG A 151 0.28 -18.93 -18.23
CA ARG A 151 -0.18 -18.06 -19.30
C ARG A 151 0.93 -17.83 -20.30
N ARG A 152 0.61 -17.95 -21.59
CA ARG A 152 1.48 -17.56 -22.70
C ARG A 152 0.65 -16.80 -23.76
N GLY A 153 0.81 -15.48 -23.79
CA GLY A 153 -0.10 -14.60 -24.54
C GLY A 153 -1.56 -14.77 -24.05
N GLU A 154 -2.46 -15.05 -24.98
CA GLU A 154 -3.90 -15.28 -24.69
C GLU A 154 -4.20 -16.70 -24.17
N VAL A 155 -3.26 -17.64 -24.31
CA VAL A 155 -3.48 -19.03 -23.89
C VAL A 155 -3.22 -19.15 -22.40
N VAL A 156 -4.23 -19.65 -21.67
CA VAL A 156 -4.15 -19.96 -20.24
C VAL A 156 -4.37 -21.45 -20.03
N LEU A 157 -3.46 -22.09 -19.29
CA LEU A 157 -3.47 -23.51 -18.98
C LEU A 157 -3.52 -23.72 -17.47
N PHE A 158 -4.19 -24.79 -17.05
CA PHE A 158 -4.39 -25.20 -15.66
C PHE A 158 -4.01 -26.67 -15.44
N ASP A 159 -3.69 -27.02 -14.20
CA ASP A 159 -3.51 -28.39 -13.71
C ASP A 159 -2.75 -29.37 -14.65
N GLU A 160 -3.45 -30.37 -15.20
CA GLU A 160 -2.92 -31.46 -16.03
C GLU A 160 -2.25 -30.93 -17.31
N ASP A 161 -2.80 -29.88 -17.92
CA ASP A 161 -2.27 -29.32 -19.16
C ASP A 161 -0.89 -28.68 -18.94
N ILE A 162 -0.65 -28.16 -17.73
CA ILE A 162 0.65 -27.60 -17.36
C ILE A 162 1.70 -28.70 -17.14
N LYS A 163 1.31 -29.90 -16.67
CA LYS A 163 2.26 -31.00 -16.43
C LYS A 163 3.00 -31.43 -17.69
N ARG A 164 2.42 -31.18 -18.86
CA ARG A 164 3.02 -31.46 -20.18
C ARG A 164 4.11 -30.45 -20.56
N LEU A 165 4.18 -29.30 -19.90
CA LEU A 165 5.18 -28.27 -20.15
C LEU A 165 6.49 -28.55 -19.39
N ARG A 166 7.62 -28.41 -20.08
CA ARG A 166 8.96 -28.47 -19.47
C ARG A 166 9.35 -27.10 -18.93
N ILE A 167 8.82 -26.75 -17.76
CA ILE A 167 9.17 -25.52 -17.06
C ILE A 167 10.41 -25.76 -16.20
N ASP A 168 11.42 -24.91 -16.31
CA ASP A 168 12.61 -24.95 -15.46
C ASP A 168 12.26 -24.45 -14.04
N LYS A 169 12.34 -25.36 -13.06
CA LYS A 169 11.97 -25.09 -11.66
C LYS A 169 13.15 -24.76 -10.77
N ARG A 170 14.38 -24.67 -11.29
CA ARG A 170 15.61 -24.48 -10.48
C ARG A 170 15.50 -23.25 -9.57
N HIS A 171 15.19 -22.09 -10.16
CA HIS A 171 15.10 -20.83 -9.43
C HIS A 171 13.81 -20.70 -8.62
N VAL A 172 12.77 -21.46 -8.98
CA VAL A 172 11.48 -21.50 -8.26
C VAL A 172 11.66 -22.01 -6.83
N TYR A 173 12.37 -23.13 -6.64
CA TYR A 173 12.66 -23.65 -5.31
C TYR A 173 13.61 -22.75 -4.51
N GLN A 174 14.62 -22.16 -5.17
CA GLN A 174 15.56 -21.25 -4.53
C GLN A 174 14.88 -19.97 -4.02
N SER A 175 13.97 -19.40 -4.81
CA SER A 175 13.17 -18.23 -4.45
C SER A 175 12.30 -18.49 -3.23
N LEU A 176 11.65 -19.66 -3.20
CA LEU A 176 10.83 -20.06 -2.06
C LEU A 176 11.67 -20.24 -0.77
N GLN A 177 12.79 -20.94 -0.87
CA GLN A 177 13.64 -21.27 0.30
C GLN A 177 14.27 -20.02 0.91
N HIS A 178 14.81 -19.12 0.09
CA HIS A 178 15.50 -17.93 0.56
C HIS A 178 14.56 -16.73 0.76
N ARG A 179 13.30 -16.83 0.30
CA ARG A 179 12.33 -15.72 0.28
C ARG A 179 12.88 -14.48 -0.44
N THR A 180 13.65 -14.70 -1.49
CA THR A 180 14.27 -13.65 -2.29
C THR A 180 13.84 -13.73 -3.75
N VAL A 181 13.94 -12.58 -4.42
CA VAL A 181 13.76 -12.48 -5.87
C VAL A 181 15.00 -13.06 -6.54
N PHE A 182 14.79 -13.89 -7.55
CA PHE A 182 15.84 -14.36 -8.44
C PHE A 182 15.60 -13.83 -9.84
N ARG A 183 16.67 -13.35 -10.49
CA ARG A 183 16.66 -12.97 -11.89
C ARG A 183 17.64 -13.82 -12.67
N TYR A 184 17.23 -14.29 -13.84
CA TYR A 184 18.07 -15.05 -14.75
C TYR A 184 17.94 -14.51 -16.16
N LYS A 185 19.01 -13.91 -16.68
CA LYS A 185 19.07 -13.36 -18.04
C LYS A 185 19.43 -14.47 -19.04
N ARG A 186 18.65 -14.57 -20.11
CA ARG A 186 18.98 -15.32 -21.33
C ARG A 186 19.22 -14.34 -22.49
N THR A 187 19.55 -14.87 -23.67
CA THR A 187 19.90 -14.09 -24.86
C THR A 187 18.88 -13.00 -25.19
N ASN A 188 17.57 -13.33 -25.17
CA ASN A 188 16.49 -12.41 -25.60
C ASN A 188 15.39 -12.20 -24.54
N HIS A 189 15.59 -12.68 -23.31
CA HIS A 189 14.58 -12.56 -22.25
C HIS A 189 15.21 -12.64 -20.86
N VAL A 190 14.48 -12.16 -19.86
CA VAL A 190 14.83 -12.30 -18.45
C VAL A 190 13.70 -13.01 -17.72
N ASN A 191 14.07 -14.01 -16.94
CA ASN A 191 13.15 -14.70 -16.06
C ASN A 191 13.27 -14.11 -14.66
N PHE A 192 12.14 -13.63 -14.14
CA PHE A 192 11.97 -13.20 -12.77
C PHE A 192 11.26 -14.31 -11.99
N THR A 193 11.77 -14.61 -10.81
CA THR A 193 11.16 -15.56 -9.88
C THR A 193 10.99 -14.86 -8.54
N ILE A 194 9.74 -14.68 -8.12
CA ILE A 194 9.37 -13.83 -6.99
C ILE A 194 8.50 -14.64 -6.03
N PRO A 195 8.84 -14.70 -4.73
CA PRO A 195 8.06 -15.46 -3.78
C PRO A 195 6.74 -14.73 -3.49
N LEU A 196 5.66 -15.50 -3.38
CA LEU A 196 4.35 -15.01 -2.97
C LEU A 196 4.18 -15.25 -1.47
N ILE A 197 4.20 -14.17 -0.68
CA ILE A 197 4.24 -14.22 0.79
C ILE A 197 3.10 -13.35 1.36
N ALA A 198 2.33 -13.92 2.27
CA ALA A 198 1.29 -13.21 3.03
C ALA A 198 1.30 -13.65 4.49
N ASP A 199 1.28 -12.69 5.43
CA ASP A 199 1.39 -12.90 6.89
C ASP A 199 2.50 -13.87 7.29
N GLN A 200 3.70 -13.68 6.73
CA GLN A 200 4.89 -14.52 6.94
C GLN A 200 4.79 -15.98 6.43
N GLU A 201 3.66 -16.38 5.85
CA GLU A 201 3.47 -17.65 5.15
C GLU A 201 3.86 -17.51 3.67
N SER A 202 4.66 -18.44 3.17
CA SER A 202 4.95 -18.51 1.74
C SER A 202 3.84 -19.32 1.07
N LEU A 203 3.04 -18.68 0.22
CA LEU A 203 1.94 -19.31 -0.50
C LEU A 203 2.41 -20.01 -1.78
N GLY A 204 3.44 -19.45 -2.39
CA GLY A 204 3.88 -19.88 -3.72
C GLY A 204 4.99 -19.04 -4.31
N VAL A 205 5.13 -19.10 -5.63
CA VAL A 205 6.14 -18.37 -6.41
C VAL A 205 5.53 -17.92 -7.74
N LEU A 206 5.70 -16.65 -8.07
CA LEU A 206 5.41 -16.08 -9.38
C LEU A 206 6.68 -16.17 -10.25
N MET A 207 6.55 -16.78 -11.41
CA MET A 207 7.59 -16.78 -12.44
C MET A 207 7.09 -15.98 -13.64
N ALA A 208 7.87 -15.00 -14.10
CA ALA A 208 7.52 -14.15 -15.24
C ALA A 208 8.71 -14.01 -16.19
N THR A 209 8.49 -14.23 -17.48
CA THR A 209 9.47 -14.06 -18.54
C THR A 209 9.20 -12.76 -19.29
N VAL A 210 10.16 -11.84 -19.24
CA VAL A 210 10.06 -10.52 -19.88
C VAL A 210 11.02 -10.48 -21.08
N PRO A 211 10.55 -10.14 -22.29
CA PRO A 211 11.41 -10.04 -23.47
C PRO A 211 12.36 -8.84 -23.37
N LEU A 212 13.62 -9.06 -23.74
CA LEU A 212 14.63 -8.02 -23.88
C LEU A 212 14.75 -7.64 -25.35
N ALA A 213 14.43 -6.39 -25.67
CA ALA A 213 14.63 -5.78 -26.98
C ALA A 213 15.04 -4.32 -26.74
N GLY A 214 15.97 -3.81 -27.56
CA GLY A 214 16.50 -2.45 -27.44
C GLY A 214 18.00 -2.41 -27.17
N GLU A 215 18.53 -1.20 -26.99
CA GLU A 215 19.95 -0.95 -26.68
C GLU A 215 20.29 -1.35 -25.23
N VAL A 216 21.58 -1.52 -24.91
CA VAL A 216 22.04 -2.08 -23.62
C VAL A 216 21.51 -1.29 -22.41
N GLU A 217 21.47 0.04 -22.52
CA GLU A 217 21.05 0.94 -21.44
C GLU A 217 19.53 0.92 -21.24
N GLU A 218 18.77 0.87 -22.34
CA GLU A 218 17.30 0.71 -22.35
C GLU A 218 16.89 -0.65 -21.77
N VAL A 219 17.65 -1.71 -22.09
CA VAL A 219 17.48 -3.06 -21.55
C VAL A 219 17.71 -3.07 -20.03
N ALA A 220 18.73 -2.39 -19.52
CA ALA A 220 19.02 -2.33 -18.09
C ALA A 220 17.90 -1.61 -17.32
N GLY A 221 17.46 -0.44 -17.80
CA GLY A 221 16.36 0.32 -17.20
C GLY A 221 15.03 -0.44 -17.22
N LYS A 222 14.70 -1.07 -18.36
CA LYS A 222 13.49 -1.91 -18.49
C LYS A 222 13.52 -3.09 -17.53
N MET A 223 14.67 -3.74 -17.38
CA MET A 223 14.86 -4.86 -16.46
C MET A 223 14.62 -4.47 -15.00
N GLU A 224 15.18 -3.34 -14.55
CA GLU A 224 14.98 -2.84 -13.19
C GLU A 224 13.52 -2.43 -12.94
N HIS A 225 12.92 -1.72 -13.90
CA HIS A 225 11.52 -1.31 -13.83
C HIS A 225 10.57 -2.52 -13.77
N SER A 226 10.76 -3.54 -14.62
CA SER A 226 9.95 -4.75 -14.59
C SER A 226 10.08 -5.49 -13.26
N GLU A 227 11.29 -5.56 -12.68
CA GLU A 227 11.51 -6.20 -11.38
C GLU A 227 10.77 -5.48 -10.26
N ALA A 228 10.93 -4.16 -10.15
CA ALA A 228 10.27 -3.36 -9.12
C ALA A 228 8.74 -3.49 -9.21
N THR A 229 8.20 -3.44 -10.43
CA THR A 229 6.78 -3.59 -10.69
C THR A 229 6.27 -4.99 -10.35
N LEU A 230 6.99 -6.05 -10.73
CA LEU A 230 6.61 -7.42 -10.39
C LEU A 230 6.66 -7.67 -8.87
N VAL A 231 7.66 -7.11 -8.16
CA VAL A 231 7.75 -7.22 -6.70
C VAL A 231 6.58 -6.51 -6.02
N SER A 232 6.21 -5.33 -6.51
CA SER A 232 5.02 -4.61 -6.02
C SER A 232 3.73 -5.41 -6.24
N LEU A 233 3.53 -5.94 -7.45
CA LEU A 233 2.37 -6.77 -7.79
C LEU A 233 2.32 -8.07 -6.97
N ALA A 234 3.47 -8.72 -6.73
CA ALA A 234 3.55 -9.95 -5.98
C ALA A 234 2.94 -9.85 -4.58
N LYS A 235 3.07 -8.69 -3.90
CA LYS A 235 2.43 -8.46 -2.60
C LYS A 235 0.90 -8.50 -2.70
N HIS A 236 0.33 -7.81 -3.69
CA HIS A 236 -1.11 -7.79 -3.91
C HIS A 236 -1.65 -9.14 -4.37
N ILE A 237 -0.92 -9.83 -5.24
CA ILE A 237 -1.24 -11.18 -5.70
C ILE A 237 -1.25 -12.16 -4.52
N SER A 238 -0.28 -12.06 -3.62
CA SER A 238 -0.21 -12.91 -2.42
C SER A 238 -1.45 -12.77 -1.54
N LEU A 239 -1.94 -11.53 -1.35
CA LEU A 239 -3.17 -11.27 -0.59
C LEU A 239 -4.41 -11.81 -1.32
N ALA A 240 -4.52 -11.55 -2.62
CA ALA A 240 -5.68 -11.98 -3.43
C ALA A 240 -5.80 -13.51 -3.50
N ILE A 241 -4.68 -14.24 -3.53
CA ILE A 241 -4.65 -15.70 -3.55
C ILE A 241 -4.86 -16.30 -2.15
N LYS A 242 -4.48 -15.59 -1.08
CA LYS A 242 -4.62 -16.09 0.30
C LYS A 242 -6.07 -16.37 0.67
N THR A 243 -6.99 -15.46 0.35
CA THR A 243 -8.39 -15.58 0.77
C THR A 243 -9.06 -16.85 0.20
N PRO A 244 -8.98 -17.13 -1.11
CA PRO A 244 -9.46 -18.40 -1.66
C PRO A 244 -8.75 -19.63 -1.08
N ILE A 245 -7.43 -19.57 -0.81
CA ILE A 245 -6.71 -20.69 -0.18
C ILE A 245 -7.26 -20.97 1.22
N LEU A 246 -7.44 -19.95 2.06
CA LEU A 246 -8.00 -20.09 3.41
C LEU A 246 -9.43 -20.61 3.37
N TYR A 247 -10.23 -20.14 2.41
CA TYR A 247 -11.57 -20.64 2.20
C TYR A 247 -11.56 -22.14 1.86
N ASN A 248 -10.76 -22.55 0.86
CA ASN A 248 -10.61 -23.95 0.48
C ASN A 248 -10.16 -24.82 1.66
N ARG A 249 -9.20 -24.36 2.47
CA ARG A 249 -8.78 -25.04 3.72
C ARG A 249 -9.93 -25.24 4.71
N ALA A 250 -10.84 -24.28 4.81
CA ALA A 250 -11.95 -24.34 5.75
C ALA A 250 -13.09 -25.25 5.27
N VAL A 251 -13.22 -25.46 3.94
CA VAL A 251 -14.34 -26.19 3.35
C VAL A 251 -13.98 -27.58 2.83
N VAL A 252 -12.70 -27.92 2.69
CA VAL A 252 -12.23 -29.25 2.23
C VAL A 252 -11.65 -30.05 3.39
N ASP A 253 -12.00 -31.33 3.46
CA ASP A 253 -11.44 -32.30 4.40
C ASP A 253 -10.04 -32.75 3.97
N GLY A 254 -9.06 -32.61 4.86
CA GLY A 254 -7.65 -32.85 4.54
C GLY A 254 -7.26 -34.32 4.36
N LEU A 255 -8.07 -35.27 4.83
CA LEU A 255 -7.77 -36.71 4.68
C LEU A 255 -8.28 -37.24 3.33
N THR A 256 -9.46 -36.78 2.93
CA THR A 256 -10.18 -37.30 1.75
C THR A 256 -10.07 -36.39 0.52
N GLY A 257 -9.74 -35.11 0.70
CA GLY A 257 -9.77 -34.10 -0.37
C GLY A 257 -11.18 -33.75 -0.85
N LEU A 258 -12.22 -34.24 -0.17
CA LEU A 258 -13.62 -33.94 -0.45
C LEU A 258 -14.09 -32.73 0.35
N TYR A 259 -15.18 -32.08 -0.08
CA TYR A 259 -15.78 -31.02 0.70
C TYR A 259 -16.31 -31.55 2.04
N THR A 260 -16.13 -30.76 3.09
CA THR A 260 -16.64 -31.03 4.44
C THR A 260 -18.17 -31.17 4.43
N LYS A 261 -18.69 -31.96 5.39
CA LYS A 261 -20.13 -32.11 5.61
C LYS A 261 -20.86 -30.76 5.72
N ARG A 262 -20.25 -29.78 6.39
CA ARG A 262 -20.80 -28.43 6.55
C ARG A 262 -20.95 -27.70 5.21
N HIS A 263 -19.91 -27.74 4.37
CA HIS A 263 -19.97 -27.14 3.03
C HIS A 263 -21.01 -27.86 2.16
N PHE A 264 -21.06 -29.19 2.19
CA PHE A 264 -22.08 -29.97 1.49
C PHE A 264 -23.51 -29.57 1.88
N GLN A 265 -23.81 -29.47 3.18
CA GLN A 265 -25.15 -29.06 3.65
C GLN A 265 -25.53 -27.65 3.20
N HIS A 266 -24.57 -26.73 3.22
CA HIS A 266 -24.77 -25.36 2.74
C HIS A 266 -25.11 -25.35 1.23
N GLN A 267 -24.31 -26.04 0.42
CA GLN A 267 -24.51 -26.12 -1.03
C GLN A 267 -25.82 -26.84 -1.39
N LEU A 268 -26.15 -27.94 -0.70
CA LEU A 268 -27.40 -28.67 -0.91
C LEU A 268 -28.61 -27.75 -0.68
N THR A 269 -28.59 -26.93 0.38
CA THR A 269 -29.64 -25.95 0.66
C THR A 269 -29.77 -24.91 -0.47
N HIS A 270 -28.63 -24.44 -0.98
CA HIS A 270 -28.61 -23.49 -2.11
C HIS A 270 -29.23 -24.10 -3.37
N TYR A 271 -28.77 -25.28 -3.79
CA TYR A 271 -29.27 -25.96 -4.98
C TYR A 271 -30.74 -26.37 -4.86
N PHE A 272 -31.20 -26.74 -3.66
CA PHE A 272 -32.61 -27.02 -3.39
C PHE A 272 -33.48 -25.77 -3.63
N ASN A 273 -33.05 -24.61 -3.12
CA ASN A 273 -33.74 -23.35 -3.36
C ASN A 273 -33.68 -22.90 -4.82
N ALA A 274 -32.57 -23.12 -5.51
CA ALA A 274 -32.42 -22.80 -6.93
C ALA A 274 -33.30 -23.68 -7.82
N SER A 275 -33.35 -24.99 -7.55
CA SER A 275 -34.23 -25.96 -8.21
C SER A 275 -35.69 -25.55 -8.09
N ARG A 276 -36.14 -25.19 -6.87
CA ARG A 276 -37.52 -24.69 -6.64
C ARG A 276 -37.82 -23.40 -7.38
N ARG A 277 -36.85 -22.47 -7.48
CA ARG A 277 -37.03 -21.17 -8.15
C ARG A 277 -37.03 -21.30 -9.67
N LEU A 278 -36.21 -22.18 -10.22
CA LEU A 278 -35.98 -22.33 -11.67
C LEU A 278 -36.76 -23.49 -12.29
N ASP A 279 -37.56 -24.19 -11.48
CA ASP A 279 -38.31 -25.40 -11.84
C ASP A 279 -37.45 -26.44 -12.59
N LYS A 280 -36.23 -26.66 -12.09
CA LYS A 280 -35.29 -27.64 -12.63
C LYS A 280 -35.19 -28.84 -11.69
N PRO A 281 -35.17 -30.09 -12.20
CA PRO A 281 -35.01 -31.27 -11.36
C PRO A 281 -33.64 -31.29 -10.69
N LEU A 282 -33.61 -31.65 -9.41
CA LEU A 282 -32.40 -31.84 -8.61
C LEU A 282 -32.26 -33.33 -8.26
N SER A 283 -31.06 -33.88 -8.44
CA SER A 283 -30.74 -35.26 -8.03
C SER A 283 -29.61 -35.26 -7.02
N LEU A 284 -29.73 -36.09 -6.00
CA LEU A 284 -28.68 -36.35 -5.01
C LEU A 284 -28.27 -37.82 -5.10
N VAL A 285 -26.97 -38.07 -5.29
CA VAL A 285 -26.39 -39.41 -5.27
C VAL A 285 -25.66 -39.58 -3.95
N MET A 286 -26.05 -40.59 -3.18
CA MET A 286 -25.34 -41.01 -1.97
C MET A 286 -24.72 -42.36 -2.28
N MET A 287 -23.40 -42.45 -2.12
CA MET A 287 -22.63 -43.66 -2.35
C MET A 287 -21.94 -44.04 -1.05
N ASP A 288 -22.12 -45.28 -0.63
CA ASP A 288 -21.34 -45.88 0.45
C ASP A 288 -20.26 -46.76 -0.17
N ILE A 289 -19.12 -46.87 0.50
CA ILE A 289 -18.01 -47.72 0.06
C ILE A 289 -18.03 -48.96 0.95
N ASP A 290 -18.62 -50.03 0.43
CA ASP A 290 -18.56 -51.36 1.03
C ASP A 290 -17.39 -52.15 0.40
N ASP A 291 -16.61 -52.86 1.22
CA ASP A 291 -15.51 -53.76 0.81
C ASP A 291 -16.02 -55.06 0.14
#